data_AF-A0A399YE56-F1
#
_entry.id   AF-A0A399YE56-F1
#
_cell.length_a   1.000
_cell.length_b   1.000
_cell.length_c   1.000
_cell.angle_alpha   90.00
_cell.angle_beta   90.00
_cell.angle_gamma   90.00
#
_symmetry.space_group_name_H-M   'P 1'
#
loop_
_entity.id
_entity.type
_entity.pdbx_description
1 polymer ?
#
loop_
_entity_poly.entity_id
_entity_poly.type
_entity_poly.pdbx_seq_one_letter_code
_entity_poly.pdbx_strand_id
1 'polypeptide(L)'
;MLMTVHDSSPSAERGQRDWLAALLLRQPDRFMPRMAAALTRWRALSRNSRRRWQRKMATTAAGAALILAMAGSSLLVPAVHAAGITVDGTCNLVDAVLSAEFDNSYGGCAPGSGADTISLTT
;
A
#
# COMPACT_ATOMS: atom_id res chain seq x y z
N MET A 1 -17.78 -19.73 20.54
CA MET A 1 -16.38 -19.37 20.23
C MET A 1 -16.19 -19.52 18.73
N LEU A 2 -16.45 -18.45 17.98
CA LEU A 2 -16.37 -18.39 16.51
C LEU A 2 -15.25 -17.40 16.17
N MET A 3 -14.14 -17.89 15.63
CA MET A 3 -13.08 -17.06 15.06
C MET A 3 -13.53 -16.62 13.67
N THR A 4 -13.91 -15.35 13.54
CA THR A 4 -14.01 -14.70 12.23
C THR A 4 -12.60 -14.41 11.74
N VAL A 5 -12.16 -15.19 10.75
CA VAL A 5 -10.99 -14.88 9.92
C VAL A 5 -11.28 -13.55 9.23
N HIS A 6 -10.48 -12.53 9.54
CA HIS A 6 -10.50 -11.25 8.86
C HIS A 6 -10.06 -11.47 7.40
N ASP A 7 -11.02 -11.36 6.49
CA ASP A 7 -10.82 -11.43 5.05
C ASP A 7 -9.98 -10.22 4.61
N SER A 8 -8.71 -10.48 4.30
CA SER A 8 -7.76 -9.47 3.83
C SER A 8 -7.89 -9.39 2.30
N SER A 9 -8.62 -8.38 1.83
CA SER A 9 -8.78 -7.91 0.44
C SER A 9 -7.92 -8.62 -0.64
N PRO A 10 -8.44 -9.68 -1.29
CA PRO A 10 -7.75 -10.41 -2.35
C PRO A 10 -8.00 -9.85 -3.77
N SER A 11 -8.53 -8.63 -3.90
CA SER A 11 -9.02 -8.04 -5.16
C SER A 11 -8.02 -7.10 -5.83
N ALA A 12 -7.28 -6.28 -5.07
CA ALA A 12 -6.25 -5.39 -5.62
C ALA A 12 -5.05 -6.15 -6.21
N GLU A 13 -4.59 -7.20 -5.51
CA GLU A 13 -3.54 -8.08 -6.04
C GLU A 13 -3.98 -8.86 -7.29
N ARG A 14 -5.29 -9.17 -7.41
CA ARG A 14 -5.81 -9.91 -8.56
C ARG A 14 -5.72 -9.08 -9.83
N GLY A 15 -6.20 -7.83 -9.78
CA GLY A 15 -6.05 -6.89 -10.89
C GLY A 15 -4.60 -6.59 -11.26
N GLN A 16 -3.71 -6.49 -10.26
CA GLN A 16 -2.26 -6.32 -10.47
C GLN A 16 -1.63 -7.54 -11.19
N ARG A 17 -2.09 -8.75 -10.88
CA ARG A 17 -1.55 -9.99 -11.46
C ARG A 17 -2.11 -10.25 -12.85
N ASP A 18 -3.33 -9.81 -13.12
CA ASP A 18 -4.00 -9.98 -14.41
C ASP A 18 -3.37 -9.11 -15.50
N TRP A 19 -3.01 -7.85 -15.20
CA TRP A 19 -2.32 -7.00 -16.19
C TRP A 19 -0.90 -7.51 -16.49
N LEU A 20 -0.21 -8.03 -15.48
CA LEU A 20 1.12 -8.60 -15.64
C LEU A 20 1.05 -9.87 -16.49
N ALA A 21 0.09 -10.75 -16.21
CA ALA A 21 -0.14 -11.96 -17.00
C ALA A 21 -0.48 -11.60 -18.45
N ALA A 22 -1.36 -10.62 -18.66
CA ALA A 22 -1.68 -10.12 -20.00
C ALA A 22 -0.46 -9.55 -20.73
N LEU A 23 0.41 -8.82 -20.03
CA LEU A 23 1.63 -8.26 -20.60
C LEU A 23 2.64 -9.35 -20.99
N LEU A 24 2.81 -10.37 -20.15
CA LEU A 24 3.68 -11.52 -20.42
C LEU A 24 3.17 -12.36 -21.60
N LEU A 25 1.84 -12.52 -21.71
CA LEU A 25 1.19 -13.22 -22.81
C LEU A 25 1.18 -12.42 -24.12
N ARG A 26 1.33 -11.09 -24.06
CA ARG A 26 1.43 -10.22 -25.23
C ARG A 26 2.79 -10.29 -25.93
N GLN A 27 3.83 -10.77 -25.25
CA GLN A 27 5.18 -10.87 -25.83
C GLN A 27 5.84 -12.25 -25.61
N PRO A 28 5.18 -13.37 -26.00
CA PRO A 28 5.63 -14.71 -25.67
C PRO A 28 6.92 -15.08 -26.42
N ASP A 29 7.04 -14.68 -27.70
CA ASP A 29 8.13 -15.14 -28.58
C ASP A 29 9.52 -14.69 -28.15
N ARG A 30 9.62 -13.55 -27.46
CA ARG A 30 10.91 -13.01 -27.00
C ARG A 30 11.24 -13.43 -25.57
N PHE A 31 10.22 -13.65 -24.76
CA PHE A 31 10.37 -13.91 -23.33
C PHE A 31 10.48 -15.39 -23.01
N MET A 32 9.60 -16.22 -23.59
CA MET A 32 9.55 -17.67 -23.32
C MET A 32 10.86 -18.41 -23.56
N PRO A 33 11.59 -18.22 -24.69
CA PRO A 33 12.85 -18.95 -24.89
C PRO A 33 13.93 -18.56 -23.88
N ARG A 34 13.99 -17.27 -23.49
CA ARG A 34 14.92 -16.79 -22.47
C ARG A 34 14.58 -17.35 -21.08
N MET A 35 13.30 -17.36 -20.73
CA MET A 35 12.83 -17.92 -19.47
C MET A 35 13.05 -19.44 -19.42
N ALA A 36 12.74 -20.16 -20.50
CA ALA A 36 12.99 -21.59 -20.61
C ALA A 36 14.48 -21.92 -20.44
N ALA A 37 15.37 -21.19 -21.11
CA ALA A 37 16.82 -21.35 -20.98
C ALA A 37 17.33 -21.05 -19.56
N ALA A 38 16.77 -20.04 -18.89
CA ALA A 38 17.10 -19.74 -17.51
C ALA A 38 16.64 -20.87 -16.56
N LEU A 39 15.42 -21.38 -16.74
CA LEU A 39 14.87 -22.45 -15.93
C LEU A 39 15.59 -23.79 -16.13
N THR A 40 16.00 -24.13 -17.36
CA THR A 40 16.80 -25.34 -17.62
C THR A 40 18.17 -25.24 -16.97
N ARG A 41 18.86 -24.09 -17.08
CA ARG A 41 20.12 -23.82 -16.38
C ARG A 41 19.96 -23.91 -14.87
N TRP A 42 18.85 -23.42 -14.32
CA TRP A 42 18.57 -23.49 -12.89
C TRP A 42 18.25 -24.91 -12.41
N ARG A 43 17.54 -25.70 -13.21
CA ARG A 43 17.27 -27.12 -12.93
C ARG A 43 18.51 -27.99 -13.02
N ALA A 44 19.48 -27.62 -13.86
CA ALA A 44 20.78 -28.27 -13.97
C ALA A 44 21.68 -28.06 -12.72
N LEU A 45 21.36 -27.11 -11.85
CA LEU A 45 22.09 -26.92 -10.59
C LEU A 45 21.85 -28.09 -9.62
N SER A 46 22.90 -28.46 -8.89
CA SER A 46 22.83 -29.49 -7.86
C SER A 46 21.74 -29.17 -6.82
N ARG A 47 21.12 -30.21 -6.26
CA ARG A 47 20.08 -30.06 -5.22
C ARG A 47 20.59 -29.27 -4.01
N ASN A 48 21.88 -29.41 -3.67
CA ASN A 48 22.50 -28.68 -2.57
C ASN A 48 22.67 -27.19 -2.88
N SER A 49 23.06 -26.84 -4.11
CA SER A 49 23.13 -25.45 -4.55
C SER A 49 21.76 -24.78 -4.53
N ARG A 50 20.71 -25.49 -4.96
CA ARG A 50 19.32 -25.02 -4.87
C ARG A 50 18.86 -24.80 -3.43
N ARG A 51 19.09 -25.77 -2.54
CA ARG A 51 18.76 -25.64 -1.11
C ARG A 51 19.48 -24.48 -0.44
N ARG A 52 20.76 -24.26 -0.76
CA ARG A 52 21.53 -23.13 -0.21
C ARG A 52 20.97 -21.79 -0.68
N TRP A 53 20.59 -21.67 -1.95
CA TRP A 53 19.93 -20.49 -2.49
C TRP A 53 18.54 -20.27 -1.87
N GLN A 54 17.73 -21.32 -1.71
CA GLN A 54 16.43 -21.24 -1.06
C GLN A 54 16.55 -20.77 0.39
N ARG A 55 17.53 -21.26 1.15
CA ARG A 55 17.78 -20.79 2.53
C ARG A 55 18.13 -19.30 2.59
N LYS A 56 18.94 -18.81 1.65
CA LYS A 56 19.26 -17.37 1.53
C LYS A 56 18.03 -16.52 1.19
N MET A 57 17.18 -17.01 0.30
CA MET A 57 15.93 -16.32 -0.05
C MET A 57 14.92 -16.35 1.11
N ALA A 58 14.86 -17.44 1.87
CA ALA A 58 14.01 -17.55 3.05
C ALA A 58 14.41 -16.53 4.13
N THR A 59 15.72 -16.29 4.34
CA THR A 59 16.18 -15.28 5.30
C THR A 59 15.78 -13.86 4.88
N THR A 60 15.86 -13.52 3.59
CA THR A 60 15.44 -12.20 3.10
C THR A 60 13.91 -12.03 3.15
N ALA A 61 13.17 -13.10 2.82
CA ALA A 61 11.70 -13.08 2.88
C ALA A 61 11.19 -12.95 4.31
N ALA A 62 11.81 -13.63 5.28
CA ALA A 62 11.47 -13.50 6.69
C ALA A 62 11.72 -12.08 7.22
N GLY A 63 12.85 -11.47 6.84
CA GLY A 63 13.14 -10.07 7.17
C GLY A 63 12.14 -9.10 6.55
N ALA A 64 11.81 -9.28 5.26
CA ALA A 64 10.81 -8.47 4.58
C ALA A 64 9.41 -8.64 5.20
N ALA A 65 9.02 -9.86 5.57
CA ALA A 65 7.76 -10.13 6.24
C ALA A 65 7.70 -9.49 7.64
N LEU A 66 8.81 -9.50 8.38
CA LEU A 66 8.90 -8.80 9.67
C LEU A 66 8.75 -7.29 9.48
N ILE A 67 9.46 -6.69 8.53
CA ILE A 67 9.34 -5.26 8.23
C ILE A 67 7.92 -4.91 7.79
N LEU A 68 7.30 -5.72 6.94
CA LEU A 68 5.93 -5.51 6.48
C LEU A 68 4.92 -5.65 7.63
N ALA A 69 5.13 -6.63 8.52
CA ALA A 69 4.29 -6.81 9.70
C ALA A 69 4.41 -5.61 10.67
N MET A 70 5.61 -5.09 10.87
CA MET A 70 5.84 -3.91 11.72
C MET A 70 5.30 -2.64 11.07
N ALA A 71 5.54 -2.42 9.77
CA ALA A 71 5.06 -1.25 9.05
C ALA A 71 3.53 -1.24 8.84
N GLY A 72 2.92 -2.42 8.70
CA GLY A 72 1.47 -2.58 8.58
C GLY A 72 0.73 -2.63 9.92
N SER A 73 1.45 -2.59 11.05
CA SER A 73 0.81 -2.57 12.36
C SER A 73 0.17 -1.21 12.62
N SER A 74 -1.15 -1.13 12.55
CA SER A 74 -1.96 0.06 12.89
C SER A 74 -1.79 0.54 14.33
N LEU A 75 -1.07 -0.21 15.18
CA LEU A 75 -0.66 0.22 16.52
C LEU A 75 0.48 1.27 16.51
N LEU A 76 1.22 1.38 15.40
CA LEU A 76 2.34 2.31 15.23
C LEU A 76 1.99 3.51 14.34
N VAL A 77 0.86 3.46 13.63
CA VAL A 77 0.33 4.62 12.92
C VAL A 77 -0.55 5.38 13.91
N PRO A 78 -0.15 6.56 14.41
CA PRO A 78 -1.06 7.37 15.20
C PRO A 78 -2.30 7.60 14.35
N ALA A 79 -3.48 7.33 14.92
CA ALA A 79 -4.74 7.71 14.30
C ALA A 79 -4.71 9.23 14.12
N VAL A 80 -4.33 9.68 12.93
CA VAL A 80 -4.40 11.08 12.56
C VAL A 80 -5.89 11.36 12.44
N HIS A 81 -6.42 11.98 13.48
CA HIS A 81 -7.71 12.65 13.36
C HIS A 81 -7.48 13.77 12.36
N ALA A 82 -8.39 13.86 11.39
CA ALA A 82 -8.36 14.83 10.31
C ALA A 82 -9.68 15.58 10.39
N ALA A 83 -9.66 16.91 10.56
CA ALA A 83 -10.88 17.68 10.45
C ALA A 83 -11.21 17.90 8.96
N GLY A 84 -12.47 17.67 8.61
CA GLY A 84 -13.02 18.09 7.34
C GLY A 84 -13.57 19.51 7.47
N ILE A 85 -12.84 20.50 6.97
CA ILE A 85 -13.26 21.90 7.00
C ILE A 85 -13.96 22.21 5.67
N THR A 86 -15.25 22.49 5.73
CA THR A 86 -16.05 22.79 4.54
C THR A 86 -16.17 24.29 4.36
N VAL A 87 -15.82 24.78 3.18
CA VAL A 87 -15.97 26.19 2.79
C VAL A 87 -17.38 26.38 2.24
N ASP A 88 -18.18 27.22 2.90
CA ASP A 88 -19.56 27.51 2.56
C ASP A 88 -19.86 29.02 2.63
N GLY A 89 -21.14 29.42 2.59
CA GLY A 89 -21.53 30.82 2.69
C GLY A 89 -21.20 31.48 4.04
N THR A 90 -20.88 30.69 5.07
CA THR A 90 -20.54 31.16 6.42
C THR A 90 -19.05 31.07 6.73
N CYS A 91 -18.35 30.08 6.17
CA CYS A 91 -16.91 29.86 6.30
C CYS A 91 -16.21 30.14 4.97
N ASN A 92 -15.43 31.23 4.89
CA ASN A 92 -14.67 31.55 3.69
C ASN A 92 -13.34 30.77 3.64
N LEU A 93 -12.72 30.71 2.46
CA LEU A 93 -11.48 29.94 2.26
C LEU A 93 -10.31 30.45 3.13
N VAL A 94 -10.22 31.76 3.37
CA VAL A 94 -9.12 32.33 4.17
C VAL A 94 -9.27 31.89 5.63
N ASP A 95 -10.47 31.97 6.18
CA ASP A 95 -10.77 31.55 7.54
C ASP A 95 -10.66 30.02 7.69
N ALA A 96 -11.01 29.24 6.66
CA ALA A 96 -10.82 27.80 6.66
C ALA A 96 -9.33 27.41 6.76
N VAL A 97 -8.45 28.13 6.04
CA VAL A 97 -6.99 27.90 6.12
C VAL A 97 -6.45 28.29 7.49
N LEU A 98 -6.89 29.42 8.06
CA LEU A 98 -6.49 29.84 9.40
C LEU A 98 -6.99 28.84 10.46
N SER A 99 -8.18 28.29 10.29
CA SER A 99 -8.74 27.29 11.19
C SER A 99 -7.98 25.97 11.18
N ALA A 100 -7.49 25.56 10.01
CA ALA A 100 -6.62 24.38 9.87
C ALA A 100 -5.23 24.63 10.49
N GLU A 101 -4.60 25.77 10.20
CA GLU A 101 -3.23 26.06 10.63
C GLU A 101 -3.10 26.22 12.16
N PHE A 102 -4.10 26.80 12.80
CA PHE A 102 -4.06 27.13 14.23
C PHE A 102 -4.94 26.20 15.10
N ASP A 103 -5.52 25.14 14.52
CA ASP A 103 -6.42 24.20 15.21
C ASP A 103 -7.54 24.93 16.00
N ASN A 104 -8.06 26.04 15.45
CA ASN A 104 -9.00 26.92 16.15
C ASN A 104 -10.11 27.43 15.22
N SER A 105 -11.23 27.90 15.76
CA SER A 105 -12.35 28.39 14.97
C SER A 105 -12.16 29.85 14.58
N TYR A 106 -12.18 30.14 13.27
CA TYR A 106 -12.17 31.49 12.69
C TYR A 106 -13.33 31.65 11.73
N GLY A 107 -13.96 32.83 11.72
CA GLY A 107 -14.91 33.21 10.66
C GLY A 107 -16.01 32.20 10.35
N GLY A 108 -16.55 31.51 11.36
CA GLY A 108 -17.61 30.51 11.18
C GLY A 108 -17.13 29.10 10.80
N CYS A 109 -15.83 28.91 10.57
CA CYS A 109 -15.23 27.62 10.25
C CYS A 109 -15.04 26.75 11.51
N ALA A 110 -15.19 25.43 11.33
CA ALA A 110 -14.83 24.46 12.36
C ALA A 110 -13.32 24.47 12.61
N PRO A 111 -12.86 24.22 13.86
CA PRO A 111 -11.44 24.13 14.15
C PRO A 111 -10.79 22.93 13.43
N GLY A 112 -9.53 23.12 13.04
CA GLY A 112 -8.66 22.06 12.53
C GLY A 112 -8.32 20.99 13.56
N SER A 113 -7.82 19.86 13.07
CA SER A 113 -7.17 18.83 13.87
C SER A 113 -6.30 17.97 12.98
N GLY A 114 -4.98 18.06 13.17
CA GLY A 114 -4.03 17.13 12.56
C GLY A 114 -3.90 17.34 11.04
N ALA A 115 -4.17 16.29 10.26
CA ALA A 115 -4.07 16.37 8.81
C ALA A 115 -5.41 16.78 8.19
N ASP A 116 -5.69 18.09 8.20
CA ASP A 116 -6.98 18.62 7.77
C ASP A 116 -7.21 18.52 6.26
N THR A 117 -8.48 18.43 5.90
CA THR A 117 -8.93 18.47 4.52
C THR A 117 -9.90 19.62 4.32
N ILE A 118 -9.57 20.52 3.39
CA ILE A 118 -10.42 21.66 3.04
C ILE A 118 -11.24 21.30 1.81
N SER A 119 -12.56 21.24 1.96
CA SER A 119 -13.49 20.92 0.88
C SER A 119 -14.17 22.20 0.37
N LEU A 120 -14.11 22.42 -0.94
CA LEU A 120 -14.76 23.55 -1.61
C LEU A 120 -16.11 23.09 -2.17
N THR A 121 -17.21 23.54 -1.57
CA THR A 121 -18.53 23.37 -2.16
C THR A 121 -18.89 24.63 -2.93
N THR A 122 -19.02 24.50 -4.25
CA THR A 122 -19.46 25.57 -5.16
C THR A 122 -20.97 25.78 -5.10
#